data_AF-A0A4S2LXW0-F1
#
_entry.id   AF-A0A4S2LXW0-F1
#
_cell.length_a   1.000
_cell.length_b   1.000
_cell.length_c   1.000
_cell.angle_alpha   90.00
_cell.angle_beta   90.00
_cell.angle_gamma   90.00
#
_symmetry.space_group_name_H-M   'P 1'
#
loop_
_entity.id
_entity.type
_entity.pdbx_description
1 polymer ?
#
loop_
_entity_poly.entity_id
_entity_poly.type
_entity_poly.pdbx_seq_one_letter_code
_entity_poly.pdbx_strand_id
1 'polypeptide(L)'
;MSTGNPFKLPQFSTVFEIKEAELERKREARNYMLKQSVADKIPVNRLVSSRRCILPHDEAPKGPDQVAKAKSLLRRIKGSCADRTTHQEYIAKQREMFMLEYSIAVQNAELERLKELAESEEKKLNMAEQCLEQDAALFDEFLKDNDKSSIEAITNAEQEARRRSAMIDEIRQLSVQQQKLTAENNRLRSVVQEYRGYKLFLECLVPEPHRSGRQIIRQERRLAKEKAREEARRKLTVQLPLSGMFELCAEADNSVLERHHQELKESIRVEEEKSKDFSVTSQDFVGFEKKGQEAVLQELHNHIGEVYRTCIQKPDASLSSLQLLSEIESKMIALLQQISELPEGAVKAALHARERKHRLDVKERRRQEQQKHQEERLRKTLERAQAEPKMMHGRKIVARSEPPKMSKDDSKDLEALAKEEEEMRVLFG
;
A
#
# COMPACT_ATOMS: atom_id res chain seq x y z
N MET A 1 -8.36 -22.75 33.91
CA MET A 1 -9.24 -22.57 32.73
C MET A 1 -9.82 -21.17 32.80
N SER A 2 -9.25 -20.22 32.06
CA SER A 2 -9.68 -18.81 32.09
C SER A 2 -11.01 -18.66 31.37
N THR A 3 -12.04 -18.27 32.11
CA THR A 3 -13.41 -17.99 31.65
C THR A 3 -13.49 -16.59 31.03
N GLY A 4 -12.71 -16.36 29.96
CA GLY A 4 -12.72 -15.10 29.23
C GLY A 4 -13.67 -15.16 28.04
N ASN A 5 -14.58 -14.18 27.94
CA ASN A 5 -15.45 -13.99 26.77
C ASN A 5 -14.61 -13.93 25.48
N PRO A 6 -14.79 -14.87 24.53
CA PRO A 6 -13.99 -14.95 23.31
C PRO A 6 -14.36 -13.90 22.25
N PHE A 7 -15.41 -13.10 22.48
CA PHE A 7 -15.85 -12.05 21.58
C PHE A 7 -15.74 -10.69 22.29
N LYS A 8 -14.55 -10.10 22.26
CA LYS A 8 -14.37 -8.67 22.56
C LYS A 8 -14.30 -7.92 21.23
N LEU A 9 -15.19 -6.96 21.04
CA LEU A 9 -15.04 -6.01 19.93
C LEU A 9 -13.72 -5.26 20.14
N PRO A 10 -12.84 -5.21 19.12
CA PRO A 10 -11.61 -4.44 19.21
C PRO A 10 -11.91 -2.97 19.45
N GLN A 11 -11.17 -2.31 20.34
CA GLN A 11 -11.31 -0.89 20.67
C GLN A 11 -10.64 0.01 19.63
N PHE A 12 -10.79 -0.29 18.34
CA PHE A 12 -10.22 0.56 17.30
C PHE A 12 -11.19 1.70 16.99
N SER A 13 -10.73 2.93 17.15
CA SER A 13 -11.50 4.16 16.93
C SER A 13 -11.62 4.49 15.45
N THR A 14 -10.62 4.10 14.66
CA THR A 14 -10.52 4.47 13.24
C THR A 14 -10.26 3.26 12.35
N VAL A 15 -10.75 3.32 11.10
CA VAL A 15 -10.58 2.25 10.11
C VAL A 15 -9.09 2.03 9.77
N PHE A 16 -8.25 3.05 9.93
CA PHE A 16 -6.81 2.98 9.73
C PHE A 16 -6.12 2.11 10.77
N GLU A 17 -6.48 2.22 12.06
CA GLU A 17 -5.98 1.35 13.13
C GLU A 17 -6.32 -0.13 12.89
N ILE A 18 -7.51 -0.40 12.33
CA ILE A 18 -7.93 -1.77 11.96
C ILE A 18 -7.02 -2.32 10.85
N LYS A 19 -6.74 -1.51 9.82
CA LYS A 19 -5.89 -1.91 8.69
C LYS A 19 -4.43 -2.08 9.11
N GLU A 20 -3.91 -1.20 9.96
CA GLU A 20 -2.54 -1.29 10.48
C GLU A 20 -2.36 -2.53 11.36
N ALA A 21 -3.28 -2.79 12.29
CA ALA A 21 -3.25 -3.98 13.13
C ALA A 21 -3.41 -5.29 12.32
N GLU A 22 -4.21 -5.29 11.25
CA GLU A 22 -4.31 -6.44 10.34
C GLU A 22 -3.00 -6.67 9.57
N LEU A 23 -2.35 -5.59 9.13
CA LEU A 23 -1.07 -5.63 8.44
C LEU A 23 0.05 -6.17 9.35
N GLU A 24 0.09 -5.73 10.61
CA GLU A 24 1.01 -6.21 11.63
C GLU A 24 0.81 -7.70 11.91
N ARG A 25 -0.43 -8.15 12.13
CA ARG A 25 -0.71 -9.59 12.29
C ARG A 25 -0.28 -10.42 11.09
N LYS A 26 -0.44 -9.89 9.86
CA LYS A 26 0.05 -10.56 8.63
C LYS A 26 1.58 -10.62 8.59
N ARG A 27 2.27 -9.55 9.02
CA ARG A 27 3.74 -9.52 9.12
C ARG A 27 4.24 -10.50 10.17
N GLU A 28 3.62 -10.53 11.34
CA GLU A 28 3.94 -11.47 12.42
C GLU A 28 3.68 -12.91 12.01
N ALA A 29 2.56 -13.21 11.35
CA ALA A 29 2.27 -14.53 10.83
C ALA A 29 3.30 -14.97 9.78
N ARG A 30 3.73 -14.07 8.88
CA ARG A 30 4.82 -14.35 7.93
C ARG A 30 6.14 -14.62 8.65
N ASN A 31 6.50 -13.80 9.63
CA ASN A 31 7.72 -13.96 10.41
C ASN A 31 7.70 -15.25 11.25
N TYR A 32 6.55 -15.63 11.79
CA TYR A 32 6.34 -16.89 12.50
C TYR A 32 6.47 -18.10 11.56
N MET A 33 5.83 -18.03 10.38
CA MET A 33 5.94 -19.07 9.34
C MET A 33 7.36 -19.20 8.79
N LEU A 34 8.13 -18.11 8.73
CA LEU A 34 9.55 -18.17 8.36
C LEU A 34 10.39 -18.93 9.40
N LYS A 35 10.06 -18.78 10.69
CA LYS A 35 10.78 -19.41 11.82
C LYS A 35 10.45 -20.90 12.02
N GLN A 36 9.38 -21.42 11.41
CA GLN A 36 9.01 -22.83 11.52
C GLN A 36 9.75 -23.73 10.50
N SER A 37 10.01 -24.98 10.91
CA SER A 37 10.57 -26.04 10.07
C SER A 37 9.57 -26.51 9.01
N VAL A 38 10.07 -27.05 7.89
CA VAL A 38 9.24 -27.47 6.73
C VAL A 38 8.26 -28.59 7.09
N ALA A 39 8.59 -29.45 8.07
CA ALA A 39 7.70 -30.52 8.53
C ALA A 39 6.45 -30.00 9.27
N ASP A 40 6.56 -28.86 9.95
CA ASP A 40 5.47 -28.24 10.72
C ASP A 40 4.53 -27.40 9.84
N LYS A 41 4.94 -27.13 8.59
CA LYS A 41 4.17 -26.36 7.59
C LYS A 41 3.13 -27.20 6.86
N ILE A 42 3.03 -28.51 7.12
CA ILE A 42 2.04 -29.39 6.51
C ILE A 42 0.72 -29.26 7.27
N PRO A 43 -0.36 -28.73 6.67
CA PRO A 43 -1.64 -28.61 7.36
C PRO A 43 -2.23 -30.01 7.57
N VAL A 44 -2.26 -30.46 8.83
CA VAL A 44 -2.99 -31.67 9.23
C VAL A 44 -4.48 -31.42 8.99
N ASN A 45 -5.02 -32.16 8.02
CA ASN A 45 -6.45 -32.41 7.77
C ASN A 45 -7.42 -31.39 8.36
N ARG A 46 -7.88 -30.48 7.48
CA ARG A 46 -9.08 -29.68 7.71
C ARG A 46 -10.27 -30.65 7.78
N LEU A 47 -10.67 -31.03 8.99
CA LEU A 47 -11.99 -31.58 9.25
C LEU A 47 -13.01 -30.63 8.62
N VAL A 48 -13.64 -31.11 7.56
CA VAL A 48 -14.79 -30.46 6.94
C VAL A 48 -15.83 -30.32 8.03
N SER A 49 -16.15 -29.08 8.38
CA SER A 49 -17.29 -28.72 9.21
C SER A 49 -18.54 -29.23 8.48
N SER A 50 -18.91 -30.45 8.82
CA SER A 50 -20.15 -31.09 8.38
C SER A 50 -21.29 -30.42 9.13
N ARG A 51 -22.33 -30.05 8.36
CA ARG A 51 -23.61 -29.44 8.76
C ARG A 51 -23.63 -27.91 8.82
N ARG A 52 -23.40 -27.27 7.67
CA ARG A 52 -24.22 -26.10 7.33
C ARG A 52 -25.53 -26.62 6.73
N CYS A 53 -26.60 -26.44 7.50
CA CYS A 53 -27.97 -26.74 7.09
C CYS A 53 -28.26 -26.03 5.77
N ILE A 54 -28.71 -26.80 4.77
CA ILE A 54 -29.37 -26.26 3.59
C ILE A 54 -30.73 -25.80 4.09
N LEU A 55 -30.85 -24.53 4.46
CA LEU A 55 -32.16 -23.89 4.54
C LEU A 55 -32.71 -23.85 3.11
N PRO A 56 -33.93 -24.35 2.86
CA PRO A 56 -34.58 -24.18 1.57
C PRO A 56 -34.71 -22.70 1.25
N HIS A 57 -34.38 -22.37 0.00
CA HIS A 57 -34.61 -21.07 -0.64
C HIS A 57 -35.94 -20.43 -0.25
N ASP A 58 -35.85 -19.17 0.20
CA ASP A 58 -36.75 -18.05 -0.07
C ASP A 58 -38.15 -18.40 -0.63
N GLU A 59 -39.06 -18.84 0.25
CA GLU A 59 -40.42 -18.30 0.12
C GLU A 59 -40.36 -16.89 0.69
N ALA A 60 -40.65 -15.90 -0.17
CA ALA A 60 -40.82 -14.51 0.21
C ALA A 60 -41.60 -14.40 1.52
N PRO A 61 -41.23 -13.48 2.43
CA PRO A 61 -41.93 -13.30 3.70
C PRO A 61 -43.40 -13.03 3.36
N LYS A 62 -44.24 -14.01 3.67
CA LYS A 62 -45.69 -13.87 3.60
C LYS A 62 -46.04 -12.69 4.49
N GLY A 63 -46.45 -11.59 3.84
CA GLY A 63 -46.55 -10.28 4.45
C GLY A 63 -47.50 -10.17 5.66
N PRO A 64 -47.65 -8.96 6.22
CA PRO A 64 -48.49 -8.67 7.40
C PRO A 64 -49.95 -9.16 7.30
N ASP A 65 -50.38 -9.46 6.08
CA ASP A 65 -51.63 -10.11 5.71
C ASP A 65 -51.94 -11.42 6.47
N GLN A 66 -50.96 -12.23 6.85
CA GLN A 66 -51.24 -13.53 7.49
C GLN A 66 -51.61 -13.40 8.96
N VAL A 67 -50.91 -12.54 9.70
CA VAL A 67 -51.23 -12.23 11.11
C VAL A 67 -52.61 -11.55 11.17
N ALA A 68 -52.88 -10.62 10.25
CA ALA A 68 -54.17 -9.93 10.15
C ALA A 68 -55.31 -10.89 9.82
N LYS A 69 -55.10 -11.82 8.86
CA LYS A 69 -56.06 -12.89 8.52
C LYS A 69 -56.28 -13.85 9.69
N ALA A 70 -55.24 -14.27 10.39
CA ALA A 70 -55.33 -15.12 11.59
C ALA A 70 -56.09 -14.43 12.73
N LYS A 71 -55.84 -13.13 12.98
CA LYS A 71 -56.60 -12.32 13.95
C LYS A 71 -58.07 -12.17 13.57
N SER A 72 -58.38 -12.00 12.28
CA SER A 72 -59.73 -11.96 11.74
C SER A 72 -60.46 -13.30 11.93
N LEU A 73 -59.79 -14.41 11.61
CA LEU A 73 -60.32 -15.77 11.79
C LEU A 73 -60.57 -16.08 13.27
N LEU A 74 -59.62 -15.74 14.15
CA LEU A 74 -59.77 -15.89 15.59
C LEU A 74 -60.99 -15.12 16.12
N ARG A 75 -61.22 -13.89 15.64
CA ARG A 75 -62.39 -13.08 16.00
C ARG A 75 -63.70 -13.73 15.54
N ARG A 76 -63.72 -14.34 14.35
CA ARG A 76 -64.89 -15.04 13.79
C ARG A 76 -65.21 -16.32 14.56
N ILE A 77 -64.19 -17.11 14.91
CA ILE A 77 -64.33 -18.37 15.65
C ILE A 77 -64.82 -18.08 17.08
N LYS A 78 -64.32 -17.03 17.74
CA LYS A 78 -64.81 -16.57 19.05
C LYS A 78 -66.27 -16.12 19.05
N GLY A 79 -66.80 -15.61 17.93
CA GLY A 79 -68.20 -15.20 17.81
C GLY A 79 -69.19 -16.33 17.53
N SER A 80 -68.73 -17.49 17.05
CA SER A 80 -69.57 -18.62 16.60
C SER A 80 -69.75 -19.74 17.65
N CYS A 81 -69.27 -19.54 18.88
CA CYS A 81 -69.35 -20.53 19.96
C CYS A 81 -70.67 -20.52 20.76
N ALA A 82 -71.64 -19.70 20.37
CA ALA A 82 -72.93 -19.56 21.05
C ALA A 82 -74.00 -20.61 20.64
N ASP A 83 -73.75 -21.39 19.59
CA ASP A 83 -74.72 -22.35 19.05
C ASP A 83 -74.56 -23.77 19.63
N ARG A 84 -75.67 -24.52 19.73
CA ARG A 84 -75.76 -25.91 20.22
C ARG A 84 -74.90 -26.88 19.39
N THR A 85 -73.59 -26.91 19.63
CA THR A 85 -72.64 -27.82 18.97
C THR A 85 -72.41 -29.08 19.78
N THR A 86 -72.07 -30.15 19.09
CA THR A 86 -71.67 -31.43 19.69
C THR A 86 -70.38 -31.25 20.51
N HIS A 87 -70.22 -31.99 21.62
CA HIS A 87 -69.07 -31.83 22.53
C HIS A 87 -67.70 -31.92 21.82
N GLN A 88 -67.60 -32.78 20.79
CA GLN A 88 -66.39 -32.94 19.98
C GLN A 88 -66.07 -31.69 19.13
N GLU A 89 -67.08 -31.03 18.59
CA GLU A 89 -66.92 -29.81 17.78
C GLU A 89 -66.50 -28.62 18.65
N TYR A 90 -67.00 -28.56 19.88
CA TYR A 90 -66.53 -27.58 20.87
C TYR A 90 -65.04 -27.76 21.17
N ILE A 91 -64.60 -29.00 21.42
CA ILE A 91 -63.17 -29.31 21.65
C ILE A 91 -62.33 -28.94 20.43
N ALA A 92 -62.80 -29.22 19.22
CA ALA A 92 -62.10 -28.88 17.98
C ALA A 92 -61.95 -27.35 17.80
N LYS A 93 -63.03 -26.59 18.00
CA LYS A 93 -63.02 -25.12 17.93
C LYS A 93 -62.11 -24.49 18.98
N GLN A 94 -62.09 -25.03 20.20
CA GLN A 94 -61.17 -24.57 21.25
C GLN A 94 -59.71 -24.81 20.88
N ARG A 95 -59.38 -26.00 20.36
CA ARG A 95 -58.02 -26.31 19.89
C ARG A 95 -57.60 -25.39 18.74
N GLU A 96 -58.49 -25.13 17.78
CA GLU A 96 -58.25 -24.20 16.69
C GLU A 96 -57.97 -22.78 17.19
N MET A 97 -58.75 -22.30 18.17
CA MET A 97 -58.56 -21.01 18.81
C MET A 97 -57.19 -20.90 19.50
N PHE A 98 -56.82 -21.89 20.33
CA PHE A 98 -55.52 -21.92 21.01
C PHE A 98 -54.34 -21.99 20.04
N MET A 99 -54.46 -22.78 18.97
CA MET A 99 -53.43 -22.86 17.94
C MET A 99 -53.23 -21.53 17.22
N LEU A 100 -54.33 -20.84 16.88
CA LEU A 100 -54.28 -19.51 16.27
C LEU A 100 -53.68 -18.47 17.24
N GLU A 101 -54.09 -18.46 18.51
CA GLU A 101 -53.55 -17.56 19.54
C GLU A 101 -52.05 -17.78 19.76
N TYR A 102 -51.62 -19.03 19.86
CA TYR A 102 -50.21 -19.39 19.96
C TYR A 102 -49.42 -18.93 18.72
N SER A 103 -49.96 -19.16 17.51
CA SER A 103 -49.30 -18.73 16.27
C SER A 103 -49.11 -17.20 16.20
N ILE A 104 -50.12 -16.44 16.64
CA ILE A 104 -50.05 -14.97 16.71
C ILE A 104 -49.04 -14.53 17.76
N ALA A 105 -49.01 -15.17 18.93
CA ALA A 105 -48.07 -14.85 20.00
C ALA A 105 -46.62 -15.10 19.57
N VAL A 106 -46.33 -16.24 18.94
CA VAL A 106 -45.00 -16.56 18.39
C VAL A 106 -44.61 -15.56 17.30
N GLN A 107 -45.52 -15.23 16.38
CA GLN A 107 -45.25 -14.26 15.32
C GLN A 107 -45.00 -12.85 15.85
N ASN A 108 -45.75 -12.39 16.88
CA ASN A 108 -45.51 -11.09 17.49
C ASN A 108 -44.16 -11.06 18.25
N ALA A 109 -43.81 -12.14 18.97
CA ALA A 109 -42.53 -12.22 19.66
C ALA A 109 -41.34 -12.20 18.69
N GLU A 110 -41.45 -12.91 17.56
CA GLU A 110 -40.44 -12.87 16.51
C GLU A 110 -40.37 -11.48 15.86
N LEU A 111 -41.50 -10.80 15.68
CA LEU A 111 -41.56 -9.45 15.14
C LEU A 111 -40.86 -8.44 16.06
N GLU A 112 -41.09 -8.49 17.38
CA GLU A 112 -40.37 -7.62 18.33
C GLU A 112 -38.86 -7.90 18.33
N ARG A 113 -38.44 -9.16 18.28
CA ARG A 113 -37.02 -9.53 18.13
C ARG A 113 -36.41 -8.92 16.86
N LEU A 114 -37.12 -8.97 15.73
CA LEU A 114 -36.66 -8.39 14.46
C LEU A 114 -36.60 -6.87 14.51
N LYS A 115 -37.53 -6.20 15.20
CA LYS A 115 -37.47 -4.75 15.43
C LYS A 115 -36.26 -4.36 16.25
N GLU A 116 -36.00 -5.03 17.37
CA GLU A 116 -34.83 -4.76 18.21
C GLU A 116 -33.53 -4.95 17.43
N LEU A 117 -33.46 -6.01 16.60
CA LEU A 117 -32.31 -6.24 15.72
C LEU A 117 -32.16 -5.09 14.72
N ALA A 118 -33.23 -4.69 14.05
CA ALA A 118 -33.24 -3.59 13.09
C ALA A 118 -32.81 -2.26 13.74
N GLU A 119 -33.32 -1.91 14.92
CA GLU A 119 -32.91 -0.71 15.66
C GLU A 119 -31.42 -0.74 16.05
N SER A 120 -30.92 -1.92 16.45
CA SER A 120 -29.50 -2.07 16.80
C SER A 120 -28.58 -1.97 15.58
N GLU A 121 -29.05 -2.41 14.41
CA GLU A 121 -28.34 -2.29 13.14
C GLU A 121 -28.39 -0.85 12.61
N GLU A 122 -29.54 -0.19 12.70
CA GLU A 122 -29.72 1.22 12.35
C GLU A 122 -28.80 2.13 13.17
N LYS A 123 -28.69 1.91 14.48
CA LYS A 123 -27.74 2.65 15.33
C LYS A 123 -26.30 2.48 14.86
N LYS A 124 -25.89 1.27 14.47
CA LYS A 124 -24.54 1.03 13.96
C LYS A 124 -24.31 1.71 12.62
N LEU A 125 -25.31 1.69 11.73
CA LEU A 125 -25.25 2.40 10.46
C LEU A 125 -25.12 3.91 10.66
N ASN A 126 -25.91 4.50 11.56
CA ASN A 126 -25.85 5.93 11.85
C ASN A 126 -24.48 6.35 12.41
N MET A 127 -23.87 5.54 13.29
CA MET A 127 -22.51 5.80 13.77
C MET A 127 -21.48 5.73 12.64
N ALA A 128 -21.60 4.74 11.74
CA ALA A 128 -20.72 4.62 10.59
C ALA A 128 -20.90 5.80 9.61
N GLU A 129 -22.13 6.26 9.40
CA GLU A 129 -22.45 7.43 8.57
C GLU A 129 -21.78 8.69 9.13
N GLN A 130 -21.93 8.96 10.44
CA GLN A 130 -21.28 10.11 11.08
C GLN A 130 -19.75 10.07 11.00
N CYS A 131 -19.14 8.89 11.15
CA CYS A 131 -17.70 8.74 10.97
C CYS A 131 -17.28 9.07 9.53
N LEU A 132 -18.04 8.61 8.54
CA LEU A 132 -17.76 8.92 7.13
C LEU A 132 -17.96 10.41 6.81
N GLU A 133 -18.96 11.05 7.42
CA GLU A 133 -19.16 12.50 7.30
C GLU A 133 -17.99 13.30 7.89
N GLN A 134 -17.49 12.90 9.07
CA GLN A 134 -16.32 13.53 9.68
C GLN A 134 -15.07 13.34 8.83
N ASP A 135 -14.84 12.13 8.33
CA ASP A 135 -13.72 11.85 7.43
C ASP A 135 -13.84 12.70 6.15
N ALA A 136 -15.03 12.81 5.55
CA ALA A 136 -15.26 13.64 4.38
C ALA A 136 -14.95 15.13 4.64
N ALA A 137 -15.36 15.66 5.80
CA ALA A 137 -15.05 17.03 6.19
C ALA A 137 -13.54 17.26 6.36
N LEU A 138 -12.83 16.30 6.98
CA LEU A 138 -11.37 16.36 7.12
C LEU A 138 -10.66 16.28 5.76
N PHE A 139 -11.18 15.48 4.82
CA PHE A 139 -10.67 15.45 3.44
C PHE A 139 -10.81 16.79 2.74
N ASP A 140 -11.96 17.47 2.89
CA ASP A 140 -12.16 18.79 2.30
C ASP A 140 -11.23 19.85 2.91
N GLU A 141 -10.97 19.78 4.21
CA GLU A 141 -9.99 20.65 4.87
C GLU A 141 -8.56 20.37 4.37
N PHE A 142 -8.20 19.09 4.24
CA PHE A 142 -6.90 18.69 3.68
C PHE A 142 -6.70 19.21 2.25
N LEU A 143 -7.73 19.13 1.40
CA LEU A 143 -7.67 19.66 0.04
C LEU A 143 -7.48 21.18 0.04
N LYS A 144 -8.20 21.91 0.89
CA LYS A 144 -8.02 23.36 1.01
C LYS A 144 -6.61 23.74 1.45
N ASP A 145 -6.03 23.01 2.39
CA ASP A 145 -4.69 23.31 2.89
C ASP A 145 -3.61 22.91 1.88
N ASN A 146 -3.82 21.83 1.11
CA ASN A 146 -2.96 21.48 -0.01
C ASN A 146 -3.01 22.54 -1.12
N ASP A 147 -4.20 23.03 -1.47
CA ASP A 147 -4.37 24.08 -2.47
C ASP A 147 -3.70 25.39 -2.02
N LYS A 148 -3.89 25.80 -0.76
CA LYS A 148 -3.20 26.96 -0.18
C LYS A 148 -1.68 26.81 -0.25
N SER A 149 -1.14 25.68 0.23
CA SER A 149 0.30 25.43 0.22
C SER A 149 0.87 25.40 -1.20
N SER A 150 0.13 24.82 -2.15
CA SER A 150 0.51 24.78 -3.57
C SER A 150 0.53 26.18 -4.18
N ILE A 151 -0.47 27.00 -3.89
CA ILE A 151 -0.52 28.40 -4.33
C ILE A 151 0.63 29.21 -3.71
N GLU A 152 0.90 29.03 -2.42
CA GLU A 152 2.04 29.68 -1.74
C GLU A 152 3.37 29.29 -2.38
N ALA A 153 3.58 28.01 -2.69
CA ALA A 153 4.77 27.54 -3.40
C ALA A 153 4.90 28.16 -4.80
N ILE A 154 3.81 28.25 -5.56
CA ILE A 154 3.78 28.88 -6.89
C ILE A 154 4.11 30.37 -6.78
N THR A 155 3.45 31.09 -5.88
CA THR A 155 3.67 32.54 -5.71
C THR A 155 5.09 32.86 -5.26
N ASN A 156 5.68 32.05 -4.37
CA ASN A 156 7.07 32.18 -3.97
C ASN A 156 8.03 31.94 -5.15
N ALA A 157 7.80 30.89 -5.94
CA ALA A 157 8.58 30.61 -7.14
C ALA A 157 8.47 31.74 -8.18
N GLU A 158 7.27 32.31 -8.36
CA GLU A 158 7.06 33.47 -9.24
C GLU A 158 7.80 34.71 -8.72
N GLN A 159 7.77 34.98 -7.42
CA GLN A 159 8.51 36.10 -6.83
C GLN A 159 10.03 35.92 -7.03
N GLU A 160 10.55 34.72 -6.83
CA GLU A 160 11.96 34.41 -7.08
C GLU A 160 12.32 34.56 -8.57
N ALA A 161 11.46 34.11 -9.48
CA ALA A 161 11.64 34.30 -10.91
C ALA A 161 11.67 35.79 -11.29
N ARG A 162 10.81 36.62 -10.69
CA ARG A 162 10.83 38.08 -10.88
C ARG A 162 12.12 38.71 -10.37
N ARG A 163 12.57 38.36 -9.16
CA ARG A 163 13.85 38.84 -8.61
C ARG A 163 15.03 38.44 -9.50
N ARG A 164 15.05 37.21 -9.98
CA ARG A 164 16.07 36.71 -10.92
C ARG A 164 16.04 37.48 -12.24
N SER A 165 14.87 37.73 -12.82
CA SER A 165 14.74 38.52 -14.05
C SER A 165 15.27 39.94 -13.87
N ALA A 166 14.95 40.59 -12.75
CA ALA A 166 15.45 41.94 -12.44
C ALA A 166 16.98 41.98 -12.34
N MET A 167 17.60 41.01 -11.65
CA MET A 167 19.06 40.88 -11.58
C MET A 167 19.68 40.65 -12.96
N ILE A 168 19.05 39.83 -13.81
CA ILE A 168 19.52 39.60 -15.19
C ILE A 168 19.50 40.90 -16.00
N ASP A 169 18.47 41.71 -15.85
CA ASP A 169 18.38 43.00 -16.55
C ASP A 169 19.41 44.00 -16.04
N GLU A 170 19.71 44.02 -14.74
CA GLU A 170 20.80 44.81 -14.18
C GLU A 170 22.17 44.34 -14.72
N ILE A 171 22.43 43.03 -14.74
CA ILE A 171 23.65 42.45 -15.33
C ILE A 171 23.78 42.85 -16.80
N ARG A 172 22.68 42.85 -17.57
CA ARG A 172 22.67 43.30 -18.97
C ARG A 172 23.02 44.78 -19.07
N GLN A 173 22.46 45.64 -18.23
CA GLN A 173 22.78 47.08 -18.21
C GLN A 173 24.26 47.31 -17.90
N LEU A 174 24.81 46.64 -16.87
CA LEU A 174 26.23 46.73 -16.53
C LEU A 174 27.12 46.20 -17.66
N SER A 175 26.71 45.12 -18.33
CA SER A 175 27.44 44.57 -19.48
C SER A 175 27.52 45.56 -20.64
N VAL A 176 26.43 46.30 -20.92
CA VAL A 176 26.42 47.36 -21.93
C VAL A 176 27.34 48.52 -21.53
N GLN A 177 27.32 48.93 -20.26
CA GLN A 177 28.24 49.96 -19.76
C GLN A 177 29.71 49.53 -19.87
N GLN A 178 30.01 48.27 -19.55
CA GLN A 178 31.34 47.69 -19.69
C GLN A 178 31.81 47.73 -21.15
N GLN A 179 30.96 47.37 -22.10
CA GLN A 179 31.27 47.45 -23.53
C GLN A 179 31.56 48.89 -23.97
N LYS A 180 30.78 49.86 -23.50
CA LYS A 180 30.99 51.29 -23.80
C LYS A 180 32.37 51.78 -23.30
N LEU A 181 32.71 51.45 -22.05
CA LEU A 181 34.01 51.82 -21.48
C LEU A 181 35.18 51.13 -22.20
N THR A 182 34.98 49.87 -22.59
CA THR A 182 35.99 49.11 -23.35
C THR A 182 36.23 49.74 -24.72
N ALA A 183 35.17 50.14 -25.42
CA ALA A 183 35.28 50.84 -26.70
C ALA A 183 36.01 52.18 -26.56
N GLU A 184 35.70 52.98 -25.55
CA GLU A 184 36.40 54.25 -25.31
C GLU A 184 37.88 54.02 -24.94
N ASN A 185 38.19 52.99 -24.15
CA ASN A 185 39.57 52.63 -23.84
C ASN A 185 40.36 52.28 -25.11
N ASN A 186 39.75 51.52 -26.02
CA ASN A 186 40.36 51.18 -27.30
C ASN A 186 40.55 52.41 -28.19
N ARG A 187 39.57 53.33 -28.23
CA ARG A 187 39.68 54.61 -28.93
C ARG A 187 40.86 55.43 -28.43
N LEU A 188 40.95 55.62 -27.10
CA LEU A 188 42.04 56.36 -26.47
C LEU A 188 43.41 55.68 -26.70
N ARG A 189 43.46 54.35 -26.69
CA ARG A 189 44.69 53.59 -27.02
C ARG A 189 45.15 53.86 -28.46
N SER A 190 44.25 53.87 -29.44
CA SER A 190 44.57 54.22 -30.83
C SER A 190 45.14 55.64 -30.93
N VAL A 191 44.46 56.61 -30.31
CA VAL A 191 44.91 58.01 -30.29
C VAL A 191 46.31 58.16 -29.67
N VAL A 192 46.57 57.46 -28.56
CA VAL A 192 47.91 57.44 -27.93
C VAL A 192 48.95 56.83 -28.87
N GLN A 193 48.61 55.81 -29.64
CA GLN A 193 49.51 55.19 -30.61
C GLN A 193 49.84 56.14 -31.77
N GLU A 194 48.86 56.88 -32.28
CA GLU A 194 49.06 57.92 -33.31
C GLU A 194 50.01 59.02 -32.80
N TYR A 195 49.78 59.56 -31.60
CA TYR A 195 50.68 60.54 -31.01
C TYR A 195 52.09 60.00 -30.75
N ARG A 196 52.23 58.72 -30.41
CA ARG A 196 53.55 58.07 -30.34
C ARG A 196 54.23 58.04 -31.71
N GLY A 197 53.48 57.74 -32.77
CA GLY A 197 53.96 57.82 -34.15
C GLY A 197 54.43 59.22 -34.54
N TYR A 198 53.61 60.24 -34.30
CA TYR A 198 53.99 61.64 -34.57
C TYR A 198 55.24 62.06 -33.79
N LYS A 199 55.34 61.64 -32.52
CA LYS A 199 56.53 61.89 -31.71
C LYS A 199 57.78 61.26 -32.33
N LEU A 200 57.71 59.99 -32.75
CA LEU A 200 58.85 59.30 -33.39
C LEU A 200 59.26 59.97 -34.71
N PHE A 201 58.28 60.36 -35.53
CA PHE A 201 58.54 61.09 -36.77
C PHE A 201 59.26 62.42 -36.51
N LEU A 202 58.74 63.24 -35.59
CA LEU A 202 59.36 64.49 -35.19
C LEU A 202 60.78 64.27 -34.63
N GLU A 203 61.01 63.17 -33.92
CA GLU A 203 62.35 62.80 -33.43
C GLU A 203 63.33 62.43 -34.54
N CYS A 204 62.86 61.95 -35.69
CA CYS A 204 63.71 61.64 -36.84
C CYS A 204 64.09 62.88 -37.66
N LEU A 205 63.29 63.94 -37.60
CA LEU A 205 63.58 65.21 -38.28
C LEU A 205 64.62 66.08 -37.54
N VAL A 206 65.00 65.72 -36.32
CA VAL A 206 66.01 66.48 -35.54
C VAL A 206 67.43 66.03 -35.94
N PRO A 207 68.29 66.94 -36.45
CA PRO A 207 69.66 66.61 -36.82
C PRO A 207 70.56 66.25 -35.62
N GLU A 208 71.56 65.40 -35.85
CA GLU A 208 72.67 65.19 -34.90
C GLU A 208 73.61 66.41 -34.92
N PRO A 209 74.13 66.91 -33.78
CA PRO A 209 74.26 66.30 -32.44
C PRO A 209 73.13 66.60 -31.44
N HIS A 210 72.12 67.39 -31.84
CA HIS A 210 71.06 67.85 -30.92
C HIS A 210 70.06 66.74 -30.52
N ARG A 211 69.92 65.70 -31.34
CA ARG A 211 69.10 64.53 -31.06
C ARG A 211 69.69 63.68 -29.93
N SER A 212 70.99 63.35 -30.00
CA SER A 212 71.72 62.62 -28.97
C SER A 212 71.71 63.34 -27.61
N GLY A 213 71.98 64.66 -27.60
CA GLY A 213 71.92 65.45 -26.37
C GLY A 213 70.53 65.48 -25.73
N ARG A 214 69.47 65.59 -26.55
CA ARG A 214 68.08 65.51 -26.05
C ARG A 214 67.71 64.13 -25.50
N GLN A 215 68.26 63.04 -26.04
CA GLN A 215 68.00 61.70 -25.53
C GLN A 215 68.60 61.49 -24.14
N ILE A 216 69.84 61.93 -23.91
CA ILE A 216 70.51 61.84 -22.60
C ILE A 216 69.72 62.62 -21.55
N ILE A 217 69.38 63.88 -21.83
CA ILE A 217 68.58 64.72 -20.92
C ILE A 217 67.20 64.09 -20.63
N ARG A 218 66.58 63.44 -21.62
CA ARG A 218 65.30 62.74 -21.43
C ARG A 218 65.44 61.48 -20.60
N GLN A 219 66.52 60.71 -20.77
CA GLN A 219 66.82 59.53 -19.96
C GLN A 219 67.08 59.93 -18.51
N GLU A 220 67.89 60.97 -18.28
CA GLU A 220 68.11 61.54 -16.95
C GLU A 220 66.82 62.02 -16.32
N ARG A 221 65.96 62.74 -17.06
CA ARG A 221 64.64 63.15 -16.58
C ARG A 221 63.70 61.98 -16.28
N ARG A 222 63.78 60.88 -17.04
CA ARG A 222 63.01 59.66 -16.79
C ARG A 222 63.46 58.98 -15.50
N LEU A 223 64.77 58.77 -15.35
CA LEU A 223 65.37 58.21 -14.14
C LEU A 223 65.08 59.10 -12.92
N ALA A 224 65.13 60.42 -13.08
CA ALA A 224 64.76 61.37 -12.02
C ALA A 224 63.27 61.28 -11.67
N LYS A 225 62.37 61.12 -12.65
CA LYS A 225 60.93 60.92 -12.40
C LYS A 225 60.63 59.58 -11.73
N GLU A 226 61.34 58.50 -12.09
CA GLU A 226 61.21 57.20 -11.44
C GLU A 226 61.72 57.26 -10.01
N LYS A 227 62.91 57.83 -9.78
CA LYS A 227 63.43 58.10 -8.43
C LYS A 227 62.48 58.98 -7.62
N ALA A 228 61.91 60.03 -8.21
CA ALA A 228 60.93 60.87 -7.55
C ALA A 228 59.60 60.15 -7.26
N ARG A 229 59.17 59.21 -8.12
CA ARG A 229 58.02 58.34 -7.86
C ARG A 229 58.29 57.34 -6.74
N GLU A 230 59.47 56.74 -6.71
CA GLU A 230 59.89 55.87 -5.61
C GLU A 230 60.05 56.65 -4.31
N GLU A 231 60.65 57.83 -4.35
CA GLU A 231 60.72 58.73 -3.20
C GLU A 231 59.34 59.23 -2.78
N ALA A 232 58.41 59.48 -3.69
CA ALA A 232 57.03 59.83 -3.34
C ALA A 232 56.31 58.64 -2.71
N ARG A 233 56.52 57.41 -3.19
CA ARG A 233 56.05 56.19 -2.55
C ARG A 233 56.66 56.02 -1.16
N ARG A 234 57.96 56.24 -1.01
CA ARG A 234 58.68 56.20 0.28
C ARG A 234 58.21 57.32 1.21
N LYS A 235 57.98 58.54 0.73
CA LYS A 235 57.44 59.68 1.50
C LYS A 235 56.00 59.42 1.93
N LEU A 236 55.17 58.79 1.10
CA LEU A 236 53.85 58.29 1.49
C LEU A 236 53.94 57.21 2.57
N THR A 237 55.07 56.49 2.65
CA THR A 237 55.36 55.50 3.70
C THR A 237 55.97 56.13 4.96
N VAL A 238 56.65 57.28 4.85
CA VAL A 238 57.43 57.94 5.93
C VAL A 238 56.72 59.17 6.55
N GLN A 239 55.72 59.76 5.89
CA GLN A 239 54.94 60.90 6.41
C GLN A 239 53.84 60.54 7.43
N LEU A 240 53.69 59.28 7.84
CA LEU A 240 52.87 58.94 9.01
C LEU A 240 53.69 59.16 10.28
N PRO A 241 53.38 60.14 11.15
CA PRO A 241 53.90 60.17 12.51
C PRO A 241 53.15 59.11 13.31
N LEU A 242 53.86 58.02 13.58
CA LEU A 242 53.40 56.76 14.20
C LEU A 242 53.28 56.80 15.74
N SER A 243 53.12 57.97 16.39
CA SER A 243 53.33 58.05 17.85
C SER A 243 52.36 58.91 18.68
N GLY A 244 51.10 59.10 18.26
CA GLY A 244 50.13 59.70 19.19
C GLY A 244 48.69 59.84 18.71
N MET A 245 48.47 59.90 17.39
CA MET A 245 47.12 59.82 16.80
C MET A 245 46.79 58.42 16.29
N PHE A 246 47.82 57.59 16.05
CA PHE A 246 47.66 56.19 15.66
C PHE A 246 47.28 55.30 16.83
N GLU A 247 47.57 55.62 18.10
CA GLU A 247 47.15 54.74 19.21
C GLU A 247 45.63 54.79 19.39
N LEU A 248 44.99 55.95 19.45
CA LEU A 248 43.53 56.03 19.62
C LEU A 248 42.73 55.59 18.37
N CYS A 249 43.19 55.90 17.15
CA CYS A 249 42.52 55.45 15.92
C CYS A 249 42.91 54.04 15.51
N ALA A 250 44.14 53.56 15.73
CA ALA A 250 44.47 52.16 15.47
C ALA A 250 43.98 51.24 16.59
N GLU A 251 43.78 51.69 17.83
CA GLU A 251 43.03 50.91 18.82
C GLU A 251 41.54 50.86 18.44
N ALA A 252 40.96 51.96 17.94
CA ALA A 252 39.59 51.94 17.43
C ALA A 252 39.47 51.04 16.18
N ASP A 253 40.35 51.17 15.20
CA ASP A 253 40.36 50.38 13.96
C ASP A 253 40.78 48.92 14.22
N ASN A 254 41.73 48.64 15.12
CA ASN A 254 42.03 47.27 15.56
C ASN A 254 40.85 46.70 16.33
N SER A 255 40.15 47.46 17.17
CA SER A 255 38.95 46.95 17.84
C SER A 255 37.79 46.72 16.86
N VAL A 256 37.69 47.51 15.78
CA VAL A 256 36.73 47.30 14.68
C VAL A 256 37.11 46.08 13.86
N LEU A 257 38.40 45.91 13.53
CA LEU A 257 38.90 44.73 12.84
C LEU A 257 38.76 43.47 13.69
N GLU A 258 39.04 43.55 14.99
CA GLU A 258 38.86 42.45 15.93
C GLU A 258 37.39 42.10 16.08
N ARG A 259 36.48 43.09 16.14
CA ARG A 259 35.04 42.88 16.10
C ARG A 259 34.59 42.23 14.80
N HIS A 260 35.02 42.73 13.64
CA HIS A 260 34.72 42.11 12.35
C HIS A 260 35.33 40.71 12.21
N HIS A 261 36.51 40.47 12.77
CA HIS A 261 37.15 39.17 12.77
C HIS A 261 36.40 38.20 13.70
N GLN A 262 35.89 38.67 14.83
CA GLN A 262 35.03 37.88 15.72
C GLN A 262 33.68 37.59 15.06
N GLU A 263 33.06 38.57 14.41
CA GLU A 263 31.82 38.40 13.63
C GLU A 263 31.99 37.44 12.46
N LEU A 264 33.08 37.55 11.69
CA LEU A 264 33.39 36.61 10.60
C LEU A 264 33.68 35.21 11.13
N LYS A 265 34.35 35.08 12.28
CA LYS A 265 34.55 33.78 12.94
C LYS A 265 33.23 33.17 13.40
N GLU A 266 32.35 33.95 14.00
CA GLU A 266 31.04 33.48 14.46
C GLU A 266 30.15 33.13 13.25
N SER A 267 30.19 33.93 12.19
CA SER A 267 29.47 33.65 10.94
C SER A 267 29.99 32.38 10.26
N ILE A 268 31.31 32.17 10.18
CA ILE A 268 31.90 30.91 9.69
C ILE A 268 31.47 29.74 10.58
N ARG A 269 31.51 29.89 11.90
CA ARG A 269 31.08 28.83 12.82
C ARG A 269 29.60 28.49 12.66
N VAL A 270 28.73 29.49 12.52
CA VAL A 270 27.30 29.30 12.26
C VAL A 270 27.07 28.69 10.88
N GLU A 271 27.83 29.08 9.85
CA GLU A 271 27.78 28.46 8.51
C GLU A 271 28.28 27.01 8.53
N GLU A 272 29.28 26.70 9.35
CA GLU A 272 29.82 25.35 9.55
C GLU A 272 28.87 24.48 10.38
N GLU A 273 28.24 25.00 11.43
CA GLU A 273 27.18 24.32 12.18
C GLU A 273 25.97 24.10 11.27
N LYS A 274 25.53 25.11 10.51
CA LYS A 274 24.50 24.94 9.47
C LYS A 274 24.91 23.96 8.41
N SER A 275 26.17 23.94 7.96
CA SER A 275 26.66 22.96 6.97
C SER A 275 26.73 21.55 7.55
N LYS A 276 27.03 21.41 8.85
CA LYS A 276 26.98 20.12 9.56
C LYS A 276 25.52 19.67 9.72
N ASP A 277 24.62 20.55 10.12
CA ASP A 277 23.18 20.28 10.19
C ASP A 277 22.62 19.96 8.79
N PHE A 278 23.06 20.66 7.75
CA PHE A 278 22.73 20.38 6.36
C PHE A 278 23.36 19.07 5.87
N SER A 279 24.52 18.68 6.39
CA SER A 279 25.14 17.38 6.08
C SER A 279 24.41 16.24 6.76
N VAL A 280 23.92 16.42 7.99
CA VAL A 280 23.14 15.43 8.73
C VAL A 280 21.75 15.30 8.11
N THR A 281 21.08 16.42 7.82
CA THR A 281 19.80 16.41 7.10
C THR A 281 19.93 15.97 5.65
N SER A 282 21.04 16.26 4.96
CA SER A 282 21.36 15.67 3.66
C SER A 282 21.70 14.19 3.78
N GLN A 283 22.25 13.72 4.89
CA GLN A 283 22.48 12.30 5.13
C GLN A 283 21.16 11.57 5.42
N ASP A 284 20.20 12.26 6.04
CA ASP A 284 18.82 11.80 6.23
C ASP A 284 17.98 11.90 4.94
N PHE A 285 18.30 12.82 4.02
CA PHE A 285 17.64 12.99 2.72
C PHE A 285 18.30 12.17 1.59
N VAL A 286 19.58 11.81 1.72
CA VAL A 286 20.34 10.95 0.79
C VAL A 286 20.30 9.51 1.29
N GLY A 287 19.09 9.02 1.57
CA GLY A 287 18.82 7.58 1.70
C GLY A 287 18.76 6.84 0.36
N PHE A 288 19.01 7.53 -0.76
CA PHE A 288 19.10 6.91 -2.07
C PHE A 288 20.42 7.30 -2.73
N GLU A 289 21.39 6.39 -2.67
CA GLU A 289 22.59 6.45 -3.51
C GLU A 289 22.17 6.71 -4.97
N LYS A 290 22.91 7.54 -5.72
CA LYS A 290 22.64 7.79 -7.16
C LYS A 290 22.47 6.49 -7.96
N LYS A 291 23.18 5.43 -7.57
CA LYS A 291 23.05 4.08 -8.12
C LYS A 291 21.67 3.45 -7.87
N GLY A 292 21.09 3.67 -6.69
CA GLY A 292 19.74 3.24 -6.37
C GLY A 292 18.67 3.99 -7.16
N GLN A 293 18.85 5.30 -7.36
CA GLN A 293 17.94 6.09 -8.21
C GLN A 293 18.01 5.64 -9.68
N GLU A 294 19.19 5.38 -10.21
CA GLU A 294 19.36 4.84 -11.57
C GLU A 294 18.74 3.44 -11.71
N ALA A 295 18.85 2.57 -10.71
CA ALA A 295 18.21 1.26 -10.70
C ALA A 295 16.68 1.36 -10.73
N VAL A 296 16.09 2.25 -9.91
CA VAL A 296 14.63 2.49 -9.90
C VAL A 296 14.16 3.06 -11.24
N LEU A 297 14.91 3.99 -11.84
CA LEU A 297 14.58 4.55 -13.15
C LEU A 297 14.65 3.50 -14.26
N GLN A 298 15.60 2.57 -14.20
CA GLN A 298 15.68 1.44 -15.14
C GLN A 298 14.51 0.46 -14.94
N GLU A 299 14.14 0.14 -13.70
CA GLU A 299 12.98 -0.70 -13.39
C GLU A 299 11.68 -0.09 -13.92
N LEU A 300 11.49 1.21 -13.70
CA LEU A 300 10.34 1.95 -14.25
C LEU A 300 10.35 1.94 -15.78
N HIS A 301 11.50 2.17 -16.42
CA HIS A 301 11.61 2.10 -17.87
C HIS A 301 11.22 0.72 -18.41
N ASN A 302 11.65 -0.36 -17.75
CA ASN A 302 11.29 -1.73 -18.13
C ASN A 302 9.79 -1.97 -18.00
N HIS A 303 9.16 -1.53 -16.91
CA HIS A 303 7.73 -1.70 -16.69
C HIS A 303 6.89 -0.91 -17.71
N ILE A 304 7.30 0.34 -18.00
CA ILE A 304 6.68 1.16 -19.06
C ILE A 304 6.78 0.43 -20.41
N GLY A 305 7.93 -0.18 -20.71
CA GLY A 305 8.13 -0.99 -21.92
C GLY A 305 7.21 -2.21 -22.00
N GLU A 306 6.99 -2.92 -20.88
CA GLU A 306 6.05 -4.05 -20.83
C GLU A 306 4.60 -3.62 -21.13
N VAL A 307 4.17 -2.51 -20.54
CA VAL A 307 2.84 -1.93 -20.77
C VAL A 307 2.70 -1.49 -22.23
N TYR A 308 3.72 -0.83 -22.78
CA TYR A 308 3.76 -0.41 -24.17
C TYR A 308 3.61 -1.60 -25.13
N ARG A 309 4.39 -2.68 -24.95
CA ARG A 309 4.29 -3.89 -25.76
C ARG A 309 2.90 -4.53 -25.69
N THR A 310 2.31 -4.57 -24.51
CA THR A 310 0.98 -5.17 -24.30
C THR A 310 -0.12 -4.35 -24.97
N CYS A 311 -0.07 -3.02 -24.85
CA CYS A 311 -1.15 -2.12 -25.26
C CYS A 311 -1.04 -1.63 -26.72
N ILE A 312 0.19 -1.47 -27.24
CA ILE A 312 0.47 -0.83 -28.53
C ILE A 312 1.03 -1.82 -29.57
N GLN A 313 1.72 -2.89 -29.13
CA GLN A 313 2.26 -3.97 -29.99
C GLN A 313 3.17 -3.46 -31.13
N LYS A 314 3.89 -2.36 -30.92
CA LYS A 314 4.92 -1.84 -31.85
C LYS A 314 6.33 -2.20 -31.35
N PRO A 315 7.32 -2.36 -32.24
CA PRO A 315 8.69 -2.63 -31.83
C PRO A 315 9.31 -1.42 -31.11
N ASP A 316 9.87 -1.67 -29.92
CA ASP A 316 10.49 -0.70 -29.01
C ASP A 316 11.82 -0.15 -29.59
N ALA A 317 11.78 0.62 -30.67
CA ALA A 317 12.99 1.21 -31.26
C ALA A 317 13.54 2.33 -30.37
N SER A 318 14.40 1.99 -29.39
CA SER A 318 15.16 2.89 -28.50
C SER A 318 14.42 4.17 -28.04
N LEU A 319 13.13 4.05 -27.75
CA LEU A 319 12.30 5.19 -27.33
C LEU A 319 12.58 5.51 -25.85
N SER A 320 12.61 6.79 -25.52
CA SER A 320 12.72 7.24 -24.13
C SER A 320 11.46 6.88 -23.34
N SER A 321 11.57 6.70 -22.01
CA SER A 321 10.42 6.42 -21.12
C SER A 321 9.27 7.41 -21.33
N LEU A 322 9.60 8.69 -21.54
CA LEU A 322 8.61 9.75 -21.78
C LEU A 322 7.89 9.58 -23.11
N GLN A 323 8.59 9.14 -24.15
CA GLN A 323 8.00 8.89 -25.47
C GLN A 323 7.07 7.67 -25.42
N LEU A 324 7.49 6.59 -24.73
CA LEU A 324 6.65 5.42 -24.49
C LEU A 324 5.36 5.80 -23.75
N LEU A 325 5.47 6.60 -22.67
CA LEU A 325 4.31 7.08 -21.91
C LEU A 325 3.39 7.96 -22.75
N SER A 326 3.93 8.87 -23.56
CA SER A 326 3.13 9.75 -24.42
C SER A 326 2.32 8.98 -25.47
N GLU A 327 2.88 7.92 -26.03
CA GLU A 327 2.14 7.04 -26.95
C GLU A 327 1.06 6.21 -26.24
N ILE A 328 1.35 5.70 -25.04
CA ILE A 328 0.36 5.00 -24.19
C ILE A 328 -0.80 5.94 -23.87
N GLU A 329 -0.51 7.16 -23.46
CA GLU A 329 -1.49 8.18 -23.14
C GLU A 329 -2.34 8.52 -24.37
N SER A 330 -1.71 8.75 -25.52
CA SER A 330 -2.43 9.01 -26.78
C SER A 330 -3.38 7.86 -27.14
N LYS A 331 -2.94 6.60 -26.96
CA LYS A 331 -3.76 5.42 -27.19
C LYS A 331 -4.93 5.33 -26.20
N MET A 332 -4.67 5.63 -24.92
CA MET A 332 -5.69 5.63 -23.88
C MET A 332 -6.76 6.69 -24.16
N ILE A 333 -6.35 7.91 -24.52
CA ILE A 333 -7.27 8.99 -24.90
C ILE A 333 -8.15 8.56 -26.08
N ALA A 334 -7.56 7.98 -27.13
CA ALA A 334 -8.31 7.51 -28.30
C ALA A 334 -9.33 6.43 -27.93
N LEU A 335 -8.97 5.48 -27.05
CA LEU A 335 -9.89 4.45 -26.57
C LEU A 335 -11.02 5.02 -25.70
N LEU A 336 -10.72 5.99 -24.83
CA LEU A 336 -11.73 6.65 -24.00
C LEU A 336 -12.72 7.43 -24.86
N GLN A 337 -12.24 8.12 -25.89
CA GLN A 337 -13.09 8.80 -26.85
C GLN A 337 -14.00 7.79 -27.59
N GLN A 338 -13.43 6.67 -28.07
CA GLN A 338 -14.23 5.60 -28.68
C GLN A 338 -15.30 5.06 -27.74
N ILE A 339 -14.98 4.86 -26.45
CA ILE A 339 -15.96 4.40 -25.45
C ILE A 339 -17.07 5.44 -25.26
N SER A 340 -16.75 6.73 -25.26
CA SER A 340 -17.74 7.81 -25.11
C SER A 340 -18.69 7.93 -26.32
N GLU A 341 -18.22 7.54 -27.52
CA GLU A 341 -19.00 7.58 -28.76
C GLU A 341 -19.89 6.35 -28.94
N LEU A 342 -19.74 5.30 -28.13
CA LEU A 342 -20.52 4.07 -28.28
C LEU A 342 -22.00 4.28 -27.89
N PRO A 343 -22.96 3.80 -28.70
CA PRO A 343 -24.37 3.95 -28.41
C PRO A 343 -24.77 3.11 -27.19
N GLU A 344 -25.27 3.77 -26.14
CA GLU A 344 -25.63 3.13 -24.87
C GLU A 344 -26.59 1.93 -25.02
N GLY A 345 -27.52 2.00 -25.96
CA GLY A 345 -28.50 0.94 -26.21
C GLY A 345 -27.84 -0.37 -26.67
N ALA A 346 -26.85 -0.28 -27.55
CA ALA A 346 -26.10 -1.44 -28.04
C ALA A 346 -25.21 -2.03 -26.94
N VAL A 347 -24.59 -1.18 -26.12
CA VAL A 347 -23.76 -1.60 -24.98
C VAL A 347 -24.61 -2.34 -23.94
N LYS A 348 -25.77 -1.81 -23.57
CA LYS A 348 -26.72 -2.46 -22.65
C LYS A 348 -27.21 -3.80 -23.21
N ALA A 349 -27.52 -3.88 -24.49
CA ALA A 349 -27.90 -5.13 -25.15
C ALA A 349 -26.78 -6.18 -25.14
N ALA A 350 -25.54 -5.77 -25.42
CA ALA A 350 -24.37 -6.65 -25.38
C ALA A 350 -24.09 -7.17 -23.96
N LEU A 351 -24.22 -6.32 -22.93
CA LEU A 351 -24.12 -6.73 -21.52
C LEU A 351 -25.19 -7.76 -21.16
N HIS A 352 -26.46 -7.51 -21.53
CA HIS A 352 -27.54 -8.48 -21.31
C HIS A 352 -27.31 -9.79 -22.05
N ALA A 353 -26.76 -9.76 -23.26
CA ALA A 353 -26.41 -10.97 -24.01
C ALA A 353 -25.27 -11.76 -23.33
N ARG A 354 -24.23 -11.08 -22.83
CA ARG A 354 -23.13 -11.70 -22.08
C ARG A 354 -23.62 -12.33 -20.78
N GLU A 355 -24.44 -11.59 -20.04
CA GLU A 355 -25.06 -12.05 -18.80
C GLU A 355 -25.99 -13.25 -19.05
N ARG A 356 -26.75 -13.24 -20.16
CA ARG A 356 -27.58 -14.38 -20.57
C ARG A 356 -26.74 -15.61 -20.90
N LYS A 357 -25.63 -15.47 -21.63
CA LYS A 357 -24.69 -16.57 -21.90
C LYS A 357 -24.11 -17.14 -20.61
N HIS A 358 -23.61 -16.27 -19.72
CA HIS A 358 -23.09 -16.70 -18.42
C HIS A 358 -24.13 -17.47 -17.59
N ARG A 359 -25.39 -17.00 -17.56
CA ARG A 359 -26.49 -17.71 -16.89
C ARG A 359 -26.76 -19.09 -17.48
N LEU A 360 -26.66 -19.25 -18.80
CA LEU A 360 -26.83 -20.54 -19.46
C LEU A 360 -25.67 -21.47 -19.09
N ASP A 361 -24.42 -20.99 -19.17
CA ASP A 361 -23.23 -21.78 -18.83
C ASP A 361 -23.26 -22.28 -17.38
N VAL A 362 -23.67 -21.42 -16.44
CA VAL A 362 -23.84 -21.79 -15.03
C VAL A 362 -24.91 -22.87 -14.86
N LYS A 363 -26.05 -22.74 -15.58
CA LYS A 363 -27.11 -23.77 -15.56
C LYS A 363 -26.63 -25.09 -16.15
N GLU A 364 -25.86 -25.06 -17.23
CA GLU A 364 -25.30 -26.26 -17.84
C GLU A 364 -24.28 -26.96 -16.94
N ARG A 365 -23.37 -26.21 -16.30
CA ARG A 365 -22.43 -26.77 -15.31
C ARG A 365 -23.16 -27.45 -14.16
N ARG A 366 -24.18 -26.81 -13.60
CA ARG A 366 -25.01 -27.42 -12.54
C ARG A 366 -25.71 -28.71 -13.01
N ARG A 367 -26.23 -28.72 -14.24
CA ARG A 367 -26.87 -29.91 -14.82
C ARG A 367 -25.86 -31.05 -15.00
N GLN A 368 -24.66 -30.74 -15.49
CA GLN A 368 -23.58 -31.71 -15.65
C GLN A 368 -23.09 -32.27 -14.32
N GLU A 369 -22.97 -31.43 -13.28
CA GLU A 369 -22.62 -31.87 -11.93
C GLU A 369 -23.68 -32.82 -11.35
N GLN A 370 -24.96 -32.50 -11.53
CA GLN A 370 -26.06 -33.37 -11.12
C GLN A 370 -26.06 -34.70 -11.89
N GLN A 371 -25.83 -34.68 -13.20
CA GLN A 371 -25.70 -35.88 -14.02
C GLN A 371 -24.53 -36.74 -13.56
N LYS A 372 -23.34 -36.16 -13.39
CA LYS A 372 -22.17 -36.87 -12.85
C LYS A 372 -22.45 -37.47 -11.48
N HIS A 373 -23.13 -36.75 -10.60
CA HIS A 373 -23.49 -37.26 -9.29
C HIS A 373 -24.49 -38.42 -9.38
N GLN A 374 -25.50 -38.34 -10.27
CA GLN A 374 -26.43 -39.43 -10.52
C GLN A 374 -25.74 -40.66 -11.12
N GLU A 375 -24.87 -40.44 -12.11
CA GLU A 375 -24.04 -41.49 -12.73
C GLU A 375 -23.12 -42.15 -11.71
N GLU A 376 -22.49 -41.39 -10.82
CA GLU A 376 -21.64 -41.93 -9.76
C GLU A 376 -22.44 -42.77 -8.75
N ARG A 377 -23.66 -42.33 -8.40
CA ARG A 377 -24.57 -43.11 -7.55
C ARG A 377 -24.99 -44.42 -8.21
N LEU A 378 -25.35 -44.37 -9.49
CA LEU A 378 -25.70 -45.56 -10.27
C LEU A 378 -24.50 -46.50 -10.36
N ARG A 379 -23.30 -45.97 -10.66
CA ARG A 379 -22.06 -46.74 -10.71
C ARG A 379 -21.76 -47.45 -9.40
N LYS A 380 -21.80 -46.75 -8.26
CA LYS A 380 -21.60 -47.37 -6.93
C LYS A 380 -22.67 -48.40 -6.60
N THR A 381 -23.89 -48.23 -7.08
CA THR A 381 -24.97 -49.21 -6.87
C THR A 381 -24.74 -50.47 -7.70
N LEU A 382 -24.36 -50.32 -8.97
CA LEU A 382 -23.99 -51.43 -9.84
C LEU A 382 -22.76 -52.18 -9.32
N GLU A 383 -21.74 -51.46 -8.87
CA GLU A 383 -20.53 -52.03 -8.28
C GLU A 383 -20.84 -52.84 -7.01
N ARG A 384 -21.73 -52.34 -6.14
CA ARG A 384 -22.21 -53.10 -4.97
C ARG A 384 -23.03 -54.33 -5.36
N ALA A 385 -23.80 -54.26 -6.45
CA ALA A 385 -24.57 -55.40 -6.94
C ALA A 385 -23.69 -56.47 -7.58
N GLN A 386 -22.56 -56.08 -8.18
CA GLN A 386 -21.57 -56.98 -8.77
C GLN A 386 -20.56 -57.53 -7.75
N ALA A 387 -20.37 -56.85 -6.62
CA ALA A 387 -19.49 -57.33 -5.56
C ALA A 387 -20.00 -58.66 -4.98
N GLU A 388 -19.08 -59.60 -4.77
CA GLU A 388 -19.41 -60.90 -4.19
C GLU A 388 -20.04 -60.72 -2.79
N PRO A 389 -21.13 -61.47 -2.48
CA PRO A 389 -21.77 -61.40 -1.17
C PRO A 389 -20.75 -61.64 -0.06
N LYS A 390 -20.67 -60.72 0.90
CA LYS A 390 -19.76 -60.86 2.03
C LYS A 390 -20.15 -62.08 2.86
N MET A 391 -19.31 -63.12 2.83
CA MET A 391 -19.52 -64.34 3.61
C MET A 391 -19.43 -64.01 5.10
N MET A 392 -20.58 -63.96 5.77
CA MET A 392 -20.67 -63.80 7.21
C MET A 392 -20.26 -65.10 7.87
N HIS A 393 -18.98 -65.19 8.26
CA HIS A 393 -18.54 -66.25 9.14
C HIS A 393 -19.20 -65.98 10.50
N GLY A 394 -20.12 -66.86 10.91
CA GLY A 394 -20.82 -66.76 12.19
C GLY A 394 -19.85 -66.71 13.38
N ARG A 395 -20.39 -66.57 14.60
CA ARG A 395 -19.54 -66.64 15.80
C ARG A 395 -18.74 -67.94 15.80
N LYS A 396 -17.42 -67.80 15.93
CA LYS A 396 -16.47 -68.92 15.98
C LYS A 396 -16.88 -69.85 17.14
N ILE A 397 -17.14 -71.14 16.84
CA ILE A 397 -17.52 -72.12 17.86
C ILE A 397 -16.31 -72.34 18.78
N VAL A 398 -16.49 -72.08 20.08
CA VAL A 398 -15.48 -72.35 21.11
C VAL A 398 -15.74 -73.77 21.63
N ALA A 399 -14.77 -74.66 21.47
CA ALA A 399 -14.84 -76.00 22.07
C ALA A 399 -14.77 -75.89 23.61
N ARG A 400 -15.62 -76.65 24.31
CA ARG A 400 -15.55 -76.76 25.77
C ARG A 400 -14.41 -77.71 26.15
N SER A 401 -13.72 -77.37 27.25
CA SER A 401 -12.47 -77.96 27.79
C SER A 401 -12.25 -79.46 27.57
N GLU A 402 -11.00 -79.84 27.28
CA GLU A 402 -10.53 -81.23 27.19
C GLU A 402 -10.66 -81.97 28.53
N PRO A 403 -11.09 -83.24 28.55
CA PRO A 403 -11.22 -84.01 29.78
C PRO A 403 -9.86 -84.31 30.44
N PRO A 404 -9.82 -84.53 31.78
CA PRO A 404 -8.59 -84.74 32.53
C PRO A 404 -7.82 -85.98 32.05
N LYS A 405 -6.49 -85.87 31.96
CA LYS A 405 -5.62 -86.99 31.58
C LYS A 405 -5.49 -87.96 32.75
N MET A 406 -5.83 -89.23 32.52
CA MET A 406 -5.71 -90.34 33.49
C MET A 406 -4.24 -90.52 33.92
N SER A 407 -4.02 -90.86 35.19
CA SER A 407 -2.69 -91.04 35.77
C SER A 407 -2.14 -92.46 35.50
N LYS A 408 -0.83 -92.66 35.70
CA LYS A 408 -0.17 -93.97 35.43
C LYS A 408 -0.63 -95.09 36.37
N ASP A 409 -1.18 -94.74 37.53
CA ASP A 409 -1.70 -95.71 38.49
C ASP A 409 -3.05 -96.26 37.99
N ASP A 410 -3.90 -95.41 37.40
CA ASP A 410 -5.16 -95.82 36.77
C ASP A 410 -4.94 -96.79 35.58
N SER A 411 -3.78 -96.73 34.93
CA SER A 411 -3.40 -97.67 33.86
C SER A 411 -3.03 -99.06 34.38
N LYS A 412 -2.44 -99.15 35.58
CA LYS A 412 -2.10 -100.46 36.19
C LYS A 412 -3.35 -101.17 36.69
N ASP A 413 -4.30 -100.41 37.23
CA ASP A 413 -5.58 -100.96 37.68
C ASP A 413 -6.40 -101.51 36.50
N LEU A 414 -6.37 -100.84 35.35
CA LEU A 414 -6.97 -101.35 34.11
C LEU A 414 -6.26 -102.61 33.58
N GLU A 415 -4.93 -102.70 33.71
CA GLU A 415 -4.16 -103.86 33.27
C GLU A 415 -4.32 -105.07 34.21
N ALA A 416 -4.53 -104.82 35.51
CA ALA A 416 -4.90 -105.84 36.49
C ALA A 416 -6.32 -106.36 36.23
N LEU A 417 -7.30 -105.47 35.97
CA LEU A 417 -8.66 -105.85 35.59
C LEU A 417 -8.69 -106.64 34.28
N ALA A 418 -7.88 -106.27 33.28
CA ALA A 418 -7.77 -107.02 32.04
C ALA A 418 -7.19 -108.42 32.24
N LYS A 419 -6.21 -108.58 33.15
CA LYS A 419 -5.67 -109.89 33.53
C LYS A 419 -6.66 -110.75 34.31
N GLU A 420 -7.40 -110.17 35.25
CA GLU A 420 -8.49 -110.89 35.93
C GLU A 420 -9.58 -111.32 34.94
N GLU A 421 -9.95 -110.48 33.97
CA GLU A 421 -10.90 -110.86 32.92
C GLU A 421 -10.37 -111.99 32.03
N GLU A 422 -9.08 -112.00 31.70
CA GLU A 422 -8.45 -113.09 30.94
C GLU A 422 -8.38 -114.39 31.75
N GLU A 423 -8.01 -114.34 33.03
CA GLU A 423 -7.98 -115.51 33.93
C GLU A 423 -9.39 -116.08 34.15
N MET A 424 -10.41 -115.22 34.33
CA MET A 424 -11.81 -115.63 34.42
C MET A 424 -12.31 -116.23 33.10
N ARG A 425 -11.83 -115.75 31.95
CA ARG A 425 -12.17 -116.31 30.63
C ARG A 425 -11.51 -117.67 30.39
N VAL A 426 -10.39 -117.98 31.04
CA VAL A 426 -9.72 -119.30 30.96
C VAL A 426 -10.29 -120.29 32.00
N LEU A 427 -10.74 -119.82 33.16
CA LEU A 427 -11.30 -120.67 34.23
C LEU A 427 -12.79 -121.05 34.01
N PHE A 428 -13.57 -120.20 33.31
CA PHE A 428 -15.00 -120.40 33.11
C PHE A 428 -15.43 -120.35 31.63
N GLY A 429 -14.48 -120.46 30.69
CA GLY A 429 -14.69 -120.46 29.24
C GLY A 429 -14.38 -121.78 28.57
#